data_AF-A0A349K3F1-F1
#
_entry.id   AF-A0A349K3F1-F1
#
_cell.length_a   1.000
_cell.length_b   1.000
_cell.length_c   1.000
_cell.angle_alpha   90.00
_cell.angle_beta   90.00
_cell.angle_gamma   90.00
#
_symmetry.space_group_name_H-M   'P 1'
#
loop_
_entity.id
_entity.type
_entity.pdbx_description
1 polymer ?
#
loop_
_entity_poly.entity_id
_entity_poly.type
_entity_poly.pdbx_seq_one_letter_code
_entity_poly.pdbx_strand_id
1 'polypeptide(L)'
;VPYNTTIYKRMQEEGKLAAPVADWETKRRWVKEAFAELEANGYTISSGYTAVKNPDKTKFIYRDALWGGADLVGLGVASFSHVQGVHYQNLTEIDDYTRAVEAGEMPVKRAFRTSEEERMIREFILQMKLGHVDSAYFREKFGVNILERFVDQLEELTEEGLLEVAGGSIVLNRDGLLCVDNLLHDFFLEHHKTDRIV
;
A
#
# COMPACT_ATOMS: atom_id res chain seq x y z
N VAL A 1 -4.18 11.99 -19.22
CA VAL A 1 -3.53 10.65 -19.29
C VAL A 1 -2.14 10.77 -18.67
N PRO A 2 -1.70 9.85 -17.79
CA PRO A 2 -0.37 9.91 -17.20
C PRO A 2 0.73 9.91 -18.27
N TYR A 3 1.73 10.77 -18.10
CA TYR A 3 2.79 11.05 -19.07
C TYR A 3 3.63 9.81 -19.44
N ASN A 4 3.71 8.82 -18.55
CA ASN A 4 4.52 7.61 -18.71
C ASN A 4 3.82 6.48 -19.51
N THR A 5 2.61 6.70 -20.02
CA THR A 5 1.85 5.64 -20.72
C THR A 5 2.09 5.64 -22.23
N THR A 6 1.99 4.45 -22.84
CA THR A 6 2.01 4.31 -24.31
C THR A 6 0.87 5.10 -24.98
N ILE A 7 -0.26 5.24 -24.28
CA ILE A 7 -1.40 6.06 -24.73
C ILE A 7 -0.98 7.53 -24.83
N TYR A 8 -0.34 8.08 -23.79
CA TYR A 8 0.15 9.45 -23.83
C TYR A 8 1.17 9.67 -24.95
N LYS A 9 2.12 8.74 -25.12
CA LYS A 9 3.09 8.78 -26.24
C LYS A 9 2.40 8.85 -27.61
N ARG A 10 1.42 7.97 -27.85
CA ARG A 10 0.62 7.97 -29.10
C ARG A 10 -0.18 9.26 -29.27
N MET A 11 -0.77 9.80 -28.20
CA MET A 11 -1.50 11.07 -28.26
C MET A 11 -0.59 12.25 -28.64
N GLN A 12 0.68 12.24 -28.20
CA GLN A 12 1.66 13.23 -28.64
C GLN A 12 2.03 13.05 -30.12
N GLU A 13 2.30 11.81 -30.55
CA GLU A 13 2.63 11.47 -31.94
C GLU A 13 1.49 11.86 -32.91
N GLU A 14 0.24 11.70 -32.49
CA GLU A 14 -0.95 12.03 -33.28
C GLU A 14 -1.38 13.52 -33.19
N GLY A 15 -0.66 14.35 -32.43
CA GLY A 15 -1.01 15.76 -32.23
C GLY A 15 -2.32 16.00 -31.46
N LYS A 16 -2.85 14.98 -30.78
CA LYS A 16 -4.13 14.99 -30.03
C LYS A 16 -3.91 15.30 -28.54
N LEU A 17 -3.09 16.30 -28.25
CA LEU A 17 -2.83 16.76 -26.89
C LEU A 17 -4.00 17.60 -26.38
N ALA A 18 -5.00 16.99 -25.73
CA ALA A 18 -5.95 17.75 -24.91
C ALA A 18 -6.76 16.86 -23.97
N ALA A 19 -6.13 16.31 -22.94
CA ALA A 19 -6.85 16.12 -21.69
C ALA A 19 -6.02 16.81 -20.61
N PRO A 20 -6.48 17.95 -20.05
CA PRO A 20 -5.78 18.59 -18.95
C PRO A 20 -5.59 17.56 -17.83
N VAL A 21 -4.36 17.44 -17.34
CA VAL A 21 -4.09 16.60 -16.17
C VAL A 21 -4.55 17.40 -14.97
N ALA A 22 -5.56 16.89 -14.25
CA ALA A 22 -6.01 17.48 -13.01
C ALA A 22 -4.83 17.64 -12.02
N ASP A 23 -4.75 18.80 -11.38
CA ASP A 23 -3.81 19.04 -10.29
C ASP A 23 -4.16 18.17 -9.07
N TRP A 24 -3.29 18.22 -8.06
CA TRP A 24 -3.45 17.41 -6.85
C TRP A 24 -4.68 17.80 -6.02
N GLU A 25 -5.01 19.10 -5.99
CA GLU A 25 -6.19 19.59 -5.28
C GLU A 25 -7.48 19.04 -5.90
N THR A 26 -7.60 19.15 -7.22
CA THR A 26 -8.73 18.63 -8.00
C THR A 26 -8.86 17.12 -7.84
N LYS A 27 -7.75 16.38 -7.94
CA LYS A 27 -7.75 14.92 -7.73
C LYS A 27 -8.22 14.54 -6.33
N ARG A 28 -7.71 15.20 -5.28
CA ARG A 28 -8.11 14.95 -3.90
C ARG A 28 -9.59 15.22 -3.70
N ARG A 29 -10.08 16.35 -4.21
CA ARG A 29 -11.50 16.70 -4.15
C ARG A 29 -12.38 15.65 -4.83
N TRP A 30 -12.03 15.21 -6.03
CA TRP A 30 -12.80 14.19 -6.76
C TRP A 30 -12.85 12.85 -6.03
N VAL A 31 -11.74 12.39 -5.47
CA VAL A 31 -11.72 11.12 -4.73
C VAL A 31 -12.55 11.24 -3.45
N LYS A 32 -12.49 12.39 -2.75
CA LYS A 32 -13.32 12.67 -1.56
C LYS A 32 -14.80 12.66 -1.90
N GLU A 33 -15.21 13.36 -2.96
CA GLU A 33 -16.58 13.37 -3.47
C GLU A 33 -17.06 11.96 -3.89
N ALA A 34 -16.23 11.20 -4.60
CA ALA A 34 -16.57 9.85 -5.04
C ALA A 34 -16.82 8.89 -3.86
N PHE A 35 -15.97 8.92 -2.83
CA PHE A 35 -16.21 8.09 -1.65
C PHE A 35 -17.44 8.55 -0.86
N ALA A 36 -17.67 9.86 -0.72
CA ALA A 36 -18.87 10.38 -0.07
C ALA A 36 -20.15 9.94 -0.79
N GLU A 37 -20.16 9.95 -2.13
CA GLU A 37 -21.29 9.47 -2.93
C GLU A 37 -21.51 7.96 -2.74
N LEU A 38 -20.43 7.17 -2.70
CA LEU A 38 -20.52 5.74 -2.42
C LEU A 38 -21.13 5.47 -1.03
N GLU A 39 -20.69 6.19 0.00
CA GLU A 39 -21.24 6.09 1.36
C GLU A 39 -22.70 6.51 1.43
N ALA A 40 -23.09 7.62 0.76
CA ALA A 40 -24.47 8.06 0.66
C ALA A 40 -25.37 7.00 0.01
N ASN A 41 -24.80 6.16 -0.85
CA ASN A 41 -25.48 5.03 -1.47
C ASN A 41 -25.27 3.71 -0.69
N GLY A 42 -24.83 3.75 0.56
CA GLY A 42 -24.73 2.59 1.45
C GLY A 42 -23.56 1.66 1.15
N TYR A 43 -22.47 2.15 0.55
CA TYR A 43 -21.20 1.45 0.54
C TYR A 43 -20.41 1.76 1.82
N THR A 44 -19.60 0.81 2.26
CA THR A 44 -18.64 0.95 3.35
C THR A 44 -17.24 1.10 2.78
N ILE A 45 -16.51 2.11 3.23
CA ILE A 45 -15.10 2.28 2.88
C ILE A 45 -14.26 1.33 3.74
N SER A 46 -13.48 0.48 3.09
CA SER A 46 -12.69 -0.59 3.74
C SER A 46 -11.18 -0.34 3.73
N SER A 47 -10.74 0.64 2.95
CA SER A 47 -9.35 1.09 2.82
C SER A 47 -9.32 2.41 2.03
N GLY A 48 -8.15 3.04 1.93
CA GLY A 48 -7.94 4.22 1.09
C GLY A 48 -8.21 4.02 -0.41
N TYR A 49 -8.47 2.79 -0.85
CA TYR A 49 -8.67 2.46 -2.27
C TYR A 49 -9.91 1.61 -2.55
N THR A 50 -10.74 1.29 -1.55
CA THR A 50 -11.78 0.27 -1.73
C THR A 50 -13.03 0.56 -0.94
N ALA A 51 -14.17 0.59 -1.65
CA ALA A 51 -15.51 0.65 -1.09
C ALA A 51 -16.29 -0.65 -1.41
N VAL A 52 -17.08 -1.15 -0.47
CA VAL A 52 -17.88 -2.38 -0.62
C VAL A 52 -19.34 -2.14 -0.26
N LYS A 53 -20.28 -2.72 -1.02
CA LYS A 53 -21.72 -2.51 -0.78
C LYS A 53 -22.22 -3.20 0.50
N ASN A 54 -21.65 -4.35 0.84
CA ASN A 54 -21.97 -5.09 2.04
C ASN A 54 -20.68 -5.68 2.61
N PRO A 55 -20.11 -5.10 3.68
CA PRO A 55 -18.85 -5.57 4.25
C PRO A 55 -18.96 -6.93 4.92
N ASP A 56 -20.15 -7.42 5.27
CA ASP A 56 -20.34 -8.76 5.84
C ASP A 56 -20.28 -9.86 4.78
N LYS A 57 -20.69 -9.54 3.54
CA LYS A 57 -20.68 -10.49 2.41
C LYS A 57 -19.44 -10.36 1.53
N THR A 58 -18.85 -9.18 1.45
CA THR A 58 -17.70 -8.90 0.58
C THR A 58 -16.46 -8.65 1.42
N LYS A 59 -15.55 -9.64 1.44
CA LYS A 59 -14.27 -9.59 2.13
C LYS A 59 -13.12 -9.70 1.14
N PHE A 60 -12.03 -8.98 1.40
CA PHE A 60 -10.79 -9.11 0.63
C PHE A 60 -9.80 -9.98 1.39
N ILE A 61 -10.14 -11.27 1.55
CA ILE A 61 -9.39 -12.24 2.37
C ILE A 61 -7.89 -12.21 2.02
N TYR A 62 -7.58 -12.19 0.71
CA TYR A 62 -6.22 -12.11 0.22
C TYR A 62 -5.47 -10.85 0.70
N ARG A 63 -6.10 -9.68 0.61
CA ARG A 63 -5.51 -8.40 1.04
C ARG A 63 -5.28 -8.42 2.55
N ASP A 64 -6.32 -8.78 3.30
CA ASP A 64 -6.31 -8.72 4.76
C ASP A 64 -5.25 -9.68 5.33
N ALA A 65 -5.14 -10.89 4.77
CA ALA A 65 -4.09 -11.84 5.12
C ALA A 65 -2.68 -11.30 4.76
N LEU A 66 -2.49 -10.77 3.55
CA LEU A 66 -1.20 -10.25 3.08
C LEU A 66 -0.72 -9.05 3.92
N TRP A 67 -1.65 -8.19 4.34
CA TRP A 67 -1.39 -7.01 5.15
C TRP A 67 -1.16 -7.37 6.63
N GLY A 68 -1.72 -8.49 7.09
CA GLY A 68 -1.38 -9.17 8.35
C GLY A 68 -0.15 -10.09 8.27
N GLY A 69 0.64 -10.02 7.19
CA GLY A 69 1.92 -10.72 7.08
C GLY A 69 1.86 -12.20 6.68
N ALA A 70 0.76 -12.66 6.08
CA ALA A 70 0.72 -13.99 5.49
C ALA A 70 1.74 -14.14 4.34
N ASP A 71 2.25 -15.36 4.18
CA ASP A 71 3.13 -15.70 3.07
C ASP A 71 2.38 -15.63 1.73
N LEU A 72 3.06 -15.09 0.72
CA LEU A 72 2.61 -14.93 -0.65
C LEU A 72 3.63 -15.52 -1.61
N VAL A 73 3.21 -16.51 -2.38
CA VAL A 73 3.99 -17.06 -3.50
C VAL A 73 3.42 -16.53 -4.82
N GLY A 74 4.15 -15.60 -5.42
CA GLY A 74 3.87 -15.11 -6.76
C GLY A 74 4.41 -16.06 -7.83
N LEU A 75 3.51 -16.54 -8.69
CA LEU A 75 3.83 -17.37 -9.85
C LEU A 75 3.80 -16.54 -11.13
N GLY A 76 4.59 -16.93 -12.12
CA GLY A 76 4.70 -16.23 -13.41
C GLY A 76 5.79 -15.14 -13.46
N VAL A 77 5.96 -14.59 -14.67
CA VAL A 77 6.90 -13.51 -14.98
C VAL A 77 6.63 -12.27 -14.11
N ALA A 78 7.70 -11.60 -13.67
CA ALA A 78 7.72 -10.37 -12.88
C ALA A 78 7.04 -10.42 -11.50
N SER A 79 6.40 -11.54 -11.14
CA SER A 79 5.66 -11.70 -9.90
C SER A 79 6.53 -11.49 -8.67
N PHE A 80 5.95 -10.79 -7.69
CA PHE A 80 6.54 -10.60 -6.37
C PHE A 80 5.98 -11.59 -5.37
N SER A 81 6.85 -12.00 -4.46
CA SER A 81 6.57 -12.94 -3.39
C SER A 81 7.08 -12.37 -2.06
N HIS A 82 6.48 -12.84 -0.98
CA HIS A 82 6.97 -12.66 0.38
C HIS A 82 6.75 -13.98 1.11
N VAL A 83 7.83 -14.71 1.42
CA VAL A 83 7.70 -16.02 2.08
C VAL A 83 8.77 -16.13 3.15
N GLN A 84 8.37 -16.48 4.38
CA GLN A 84 9.29 -16.74 5.49
C GLN A 84 10.30 -15.60 5.71
N GLY A 85 9.83 -14.35 5.62
CA GLY A 85 10.67 -13.16 5.79
C GLY A 85 11.61 -12.88 4.61
N VAL A 86 11.34 -13.42 3.42
CA VAL A 86 12.10 -13.11 2.19
C VAL A 86 11.15 -12.54 1.15
N HIS A 87 11.41 -11.30 0.74
CA HIS A 87 10.84 -10.75 -0.47
C HIS A 87 11.65 -11.22 -1.67
N TYR A 88 11.00 -11.71 -2.71
CA TYR A 88 11.69 -12.04 -3.96
C TYR A 88 10.82 -11.72 -5.16
N GLN A 89 11.48 -11.46 -6.28
CA GLN A 89 10.84 -11.16 -7.55
C GLN A 89 11.30 -12.14 -8.61
N ASN A 90 10.37 -12.67 -9.38
CA ASN A 90 10.70 -13.48 -10.54
C ASN A 90 11.32 -12.62 -11.66
N LEU A 91 11.96 -13.27 -12.63
CA LEU A 91 12.49 -12.65 -13.85
C LEU A 91 11.41 -11.79 -14.52
N THR A 92 11.78 -10.58 -14.95
CA THR A 92 10.83 -9.56 -15.44
C THR A 92 10.52 -9.68 -16.92
N GLU A 93 11.43 -10.31 -17.68
CA GLU A 93 11.26 -10.54 -19.10
C GLU A 93 10.66 -11.93 -19.32
N ILE A 94 9.63 -12.01 -20.16
CA ILE A 94 8.88 -13.25 -20.40
C ILE A 94 9.75 -14.36 -21.00
N ASP A 95 10.69 -14.00 -21.88
CA ASP A 95 11.59 -14.95 -22.53
C ASP A 95 12.61 -15.53 -21.53
N ASP A 96 13.18 -14.69 -20.67
CA ASP A 96 14.10 -15.13 -19.60
C ASP A 96 13.39 -16.04 -18.60
N TYR A 97 12.19 -15.64 -18.18
CA TYR A 97 11.36 -16.41 -17.27
C TYR A 97 11.04 -17.81 -17.85
N THR A 98 10.57 -17.85 -19.10
CA THR A 98 10.17 -19.09 -19.76
C THR A 98 11.35 -20.04 -19.93
N ARG A 99 12.51 -19.53 -20.40
CA ARG A 99 13.73 -20.34 -20.52
C ARG A 99 14.16 -20.95 -19.20
N ALA A 100 14.16 -20.18 -18.11
CA ALA A 100 14.54 -20.67 -16.80
C ALA A 100 13.59 -21.79 -16.33
N VAL A 101 12.28 -21.59 -16.47
CA VAL A 101 11.27 -22.59 -16.07
C VAL A 101 11.39 -23.87 -16.92
N GLU A 102 11.53 -23.74 -18.24
CA GLU A 102 11.69 -24.89 -19.15
C GLU A 102 12.99 -25.68 -18.88
N ALA A 103 14.04 -25.00 -18.42
CA ALA A 103 15.29 -25.63 -17.99
C ALA A 103 15.22 -26.26 -16.58
N GLY A 104 14.11 -26.10 -15.85
CA GLY A 104 13.97 -26.56 -14.47
C GLY A 104 14.73 -25.72 -13.45
N GLU A 105 15.13 -24.49 -13.81
CA GLU A 105 15.82 -23.54 -12.95
C GLU A 105 14.83 -22.66 -12.19
N MET A 106 15.27 -22.09 -11.05
CA MET A 106 14.43 -21.13 -10.31
C MET A 106 14.44 -19.77 -11.02
N PRO A 107 13.27 -19.22 -11.45
CA PRO A 107 13.23 -17.99 -12.22
C PRO A 107 13.28 -16.74 -11.32
N VAL A 108 14.17 -16.70 -10.32
CA VAL A 108 14.29 -15.61 -9.34
C VAL A 108 15.31 -14.57 -9.81
N LYS A 109 14.87 -13.31 -9.94
CA LYS A 109 15.73 -12.19 -10.35
C LYS A 109 16.50 -11.58 -9.19
N ARG A 110 15.81 -11.34 -8.08
CA ARG A 110 16.35 -10.69 -6.88
C ARG A 110 15.57 -11.13 -5.65
N ALA A 111 16.25 -11.12 -4.51
CA ALA A 111 15.66 -11.40 -3.22
C ALA A 111 16.21 -10.45 -2.15
N PHE A 112 15.41 -10.18 -1.13
CA PHE A 112 15.72 -9.36 0.01
C PHE A 112 15.18 -10.04 1.27
N ARG A 113 16.07 -10.40 2.19
CA ARG A 113 15.69 -10.97 3.49
C ARG A 113 15.39 -9.85 4.45
N THR A 114 14.21 -9.87 5.07
CA THR A 114 13.79 -8.87 6.03
C THR A 114 14.19 -9.21 7.46
N SER A 115 14.50 -8.18 8.24
CA SER A 115 14.57 -8.25 9.69
C SER A 115 13.15 -8.34 10.30
N GLU A 116 13.08 -8.61 11.60
CA GLU A 116 11.81 -8.61 12.32
C GLU A 116 11.18 -7.22 12.40
N GLU A 117 12.00 -6.17 12.60
CA GLU A 117 11.54 -4.79 12.61
C GLU A 117 10.99 -4.37 11.24
N GLU A 118 11.63 -4.77 10.14
CA GLU A 118 11.13 -4.48 8.79
C GLU A 118 9.79 -5.17 8.50
N ARG A 119 9.59 -6.40 9.00
CA ARG A 119 8.29 -7.09 8.90
C ARG A 119 7.22 -6.36 9.71
N MET A 120 7.56 -5.94 10.93
CA MET A 120 6.66 -5.17 11.79
C MET A 120 6.23 -3.87 11.11
N ILE A 121 7.20 -3.08 10.63
CA ILE A 121 6.94 -1.82 9.92
C ILE A 121 6.09 -2.07 8.68
N ARG A 122 6.42 -3.10 7.88
CA ARG A 122 5.64 -3.45 6.69
C ARG A 122 4.17 -3.72 7.03
N GLU A 123 3.89 -4.51 8.07
CA GLU A 123 2.51 -4.79 8.46
C GLU A 123 1.82 -3.54 9.02
N PHE A 124 2.53 -2.72 9.78
CA PHE A 124 2.04 -1.46 10.31
C PHE A 124 1.61 -0.50 9.19
N ILE A 125 2.49 -0.22 8.24
CA ILE A 125 2.20 0.71 7.13
C ILE A 125 1.12 0.16 6.18
N LEU A 126 0.99 -1.17 6.04
CA LEU A 126 -0.08 -1.77 5.25
C LEU A 126 -1.42 -1.69 5.97
N GLN A 127 -1.48 -1.92 7.28
CA GLN A 127 -2.70 -1.76 8.06
C GLN A 127 -3.15 -0.30 8.15
N MET A 128 -2.24 0.68 8.18
CA MET A 128 -2.57 2.11 8.07
C MET A 128 -3.45 2.42 6.84
N LYS A 129 -3.28 1.68 5.73
CA LYS A 129 -4.10 1.83 4.51
C LYS A 129 -5.54 1.35 4.67
N LEU A 130 -5.85 0.56 5.70
CA LEU A 130 -7.22 0.22 6.10
C LEU A 130 -7.91 1.39 6.80
N GLY A 131 -7.15 2.40 7.23
CA GLY A 131 -7.63 3.53 8.02
C GLY A 131 -7.78 3.24 9.50
N HIS A 132 -7.44 2.03 9.95
CA HIS A 132 -7.40 1.68 11.37
C HIS A 132 -6.24 0.72 11.65
N VAL A 133 -5.60 0.88 12.79
CA VAL A 133 -4.54 -0.02 13.28
C VAL A 133 -4.76 -0.29 14.76
N ASP A 134 -4.80 -1.56 15.14
CA ASP A 134 -4.87 -1.97 16.55
C ASP A 134 -3.45 -2.20 17.11
N SER A 135 -3.06 -1.46 18.14
CA SER A 135 -1.73 -1.62 18.75
C SER A 135 -1.53 -2.96 19.46
N ALA A 136 -2.61 -3.62 19.91
CA ALA A 136 -2.53 -4.91 20.57
C ALA A 136 -1.97 -5.99 19.63
N TYR A 137 -2.36 -5.97 18.35
CA TYR A 137 -1.83 -6.86 17.32
C TYR A 137 -0.31 -6.86 17.26
N PHE A 138 0.31 -5.68 17.29
CA PHE A 138 1.77 -5.55 17.20
C PHE A 138 2.47 -5.96 18.49
N ARG A 139 1.83 -5.72 19.64
CA ARG A 139 2.34 -6.16 20.93
C ARG A 139 2.34 -7.69 21.04
N GLU A 140 1.27 -8.34 20.59
CA GLU A 140 1.12 -9.79 20.65
C GLU A 140 2.04 -10.50 19.65
N LYS A 141 2.12 -9.98 18.41
CA LYS A 141 2.87 -10.64 17.33
C LYS A 141 4.37 -10.31 17.34
N PHE A 142 4.74 -9.08 17.67
CA PHE A 142 6.13 -8.59 17.58
C PHE A 142 6.71 -8.18 18.94
N GLY A 143 5.93 -8.17 20.02
CA GLY A 143 6.40 -7.67 21.32
C GLY A 143 6.63 -6.16 21.36
N VAL A 144 6.09 -5.39 20.38
CA VAL A 144 6.35 -3.96 20.22
C VAL A 144 5.09 -3.14 20.50
N ASN A 145 5.21 -2.10 21.33
CA ASN A 145 4.18 -1.08 21.45
C ASN A 145 4.36 -0.01 20.36
N ILE A 146 3.62 -0.12 19.26
CA ILE A 146 3.74 0.82 18.13
C ILE A 146 3.39 2.26 18.50
N LEU A 147 2.55 2.48 19.52
CA LEU A 147 2.18 3.83 19.98
C LEU A 147 3.37 4.54 20.65
N GLU A 148 4.21 3.80 21.35
CA GLU A 148 5.45 4.34 21.94
C GLU A 148 6.56 4.43 20.89
N ARG A 149 6.68 3.41 20.03
CA ARG A 149 7.73 3.33 19.01
C ARG A 149 7.66 4.45 17.97
N PHE A 150 6.46 4.93 17.68
CA PHE A 150 6.19 5.97 16.68
C PHE A 150 5.50 7.20 17.28
N VAL A 151 5.73 7.48 18.56
CA VAL A 151 5.04 8.57 19.27
C VAL A 151 5.18 9.91 18.54
N ASP A 152 6.40 10.28 18.14
CA ASP A 152 6.66 11.56 17.47
C ASP A 152 5.86 11.68 16.16
N GLN A 153 5.89 10.65 15.31
CA GLN A 153 5.15 10.65 14.03
C GLN A 153 3.64 10.67 14.24
N LEU A 154 3.13 9.95 15.25
CA LEU A 154 1.70 9.89 15.54
C LEU A 154 1.17 11.20 16.14
N GLU A 155 1.97 11.86 16.99
CA GLU A 155 1.64 13.18 17.52
C GLU A 155 1.58 14.23 16.41
N GLU A 156 2.57 14.28 15.52
CA GLU A 156 2.59 15.19 14.37
C GLU A 156 1.34 15.01 13.48
N LEU A 157 1.01 13.77 13.11
CA LEU A 157 -0.19 13.49 12.29
C LEU A 157 -1.51 13.75 13.04
N THR A 158 -1.50 13.69 14.38
CA THR A 158 -2.66 14.06 15.20
C THR A 158 -2.83 15.58 15.22
N GLU A 159 -1.74 16.34 15.36
CA GLU A 159 -1.74 17.81 15.32
C GLU A 159 -2.18 18.35 13.95
N GLU A 160 -1.78 17.68 12.86
CA GLU A 160 -2.28 17.96 11.51
C GLU A 160 -3.75 17.57 11.31
N GLY A 161 -4.35 16.85 12.26
CA GLY A 161 -5.73 16.39 12.21
C GLY A 161 -5.97 15.37 11.11
N LEU A 162 -4.99 14.50 10.82
CA LEU A 162 -5.12 13.42 9.83
C LEU A 162 -5.53 12.09 10.45
N LEU A 163 -5.21 11.89 11.73
CA LEU A 163 -5.58 10.71 12.50
C LEU A 163 -5.89 11.06 13.95
N GLU A 164 -6.46 10.11 14.67
CA GLU A 164 -6.59 10.13 16.12
C GLU A 164 -6.01 8.84 16.73
N VAL A 165 -5.44 8.95 17.92
CA VAL A 165 -5.04 7.80 18.74
C VAL A 165 -6.00 7.69 19.91
N ALA A 166 -6.83 6.64 19.93
CA ALA A 166 -7.85 6.44 20.95
C ALA A 166 -8.00 4.96 21.30
N GLY A 167 -8.08 4.66 22.61
CA GLY A 167 -8.36 3.30 23.09
C GLY A 167 -7.36 2.23 22.64
N GLY A 168 -6.09 2.61 22.41
CA GLY A 168 -5.07 1.69 21.90
C GLY A 168 -5.11 1.46 20.39
N SER A 169 -5.90 2.24 19.65
CA SER A 169 -5.99 2.19 18.20
C SER A 169 -5.56 3.51 17.57
N ILE A 170 -5.04 3.43 16.34
CA ILE A 170 -4.78 4.56 15.45
C ILE A 170 -5.89 4.55 14.41
N VAL A 171 -6.62 5.66 14.25
CA VAL A 171 -7.74 5.78 13.32
C VAL A 171 -7.51 6.98 12.42
N LEU A 172 -7.41 6.74 11.12
CA LEU A 172 -7.24 7.80 10.13
C LEU A 172 -8.62 8.36 9.77
N ASN A 173 -8.73 9.67 9.72
CA ASN A 173 -9.93 10.29 9.16
C ASN A 173 -9.92 10.22 7.64
N ARG A 174 -10.95 10.77 6.99
CA ARG A 174 -11.06 10.74 5.53
C ARG A 174 -9.86 11.41 4.84
N ASP A 175 -9.40 12.54 5.32
CA ASP A 175 -8.32 13.27 4.66
C ASP A 175 -6.97 12.53 4.84
N GLY A 176 -6.69 12.02 6.04
CA GLY A 176 -5.53 11.16 6.31
C GLY A 176 -5.54 9.87 5.48
N LEU A 177 -6.70 9.21 5.38
CA LEU A 177 -6.82 7.98 4.59
C LEU A 177 -6.61 8.22 3.08
N LEU A 178 -7.01 9.37 2.55
CA LEU A 178 -6.83 9.72 1.13
C LEU A 178 -5.39 10.09 0.76
N CYS A 179 -4.60 10.55 1.73
CA CYS A 179 -3.18 10.83 1.53
C CYS A 179 -2.27 9.78 2.18
N VAL A 180 -2.81 8.65 2.65
CA VAL A 180 -2.11 7.68 3.50
C VAL A 180 -0.73 7.31 2.97
N ASP A 181 -0.56 7.07 1.67
CA ASP A 181 0.73 6.71 1.06
C ASP A 181 1.84 7.76 1.27
N ASN A 182 1.48 9.04 1.36
CA ASN A 182 2.45 10.10 1.65
C ASN A 182 2.89 10.07 3.12
N LEU A 183 2.02 9.64 4.02
CA LEU A 183 2.28 9.59 5.47
C LEU A 183 3.20 8.41 5.84
N LEU A 184 3.23 7.34 5.02
CA LEU A 184 3.92 6.11 5.38
C LEU A 184 5.44 6.26 5.44
N HIS A 185 6.01 7.22 4.71
CA HIS A 185 7.45 7.41 4.60
C HIS A 185 8.13 7.73 5.93
N ASP A 186 7.43 8.42 6.84
CA ASP A 186 7.99 8.83 8.14
C ASP A 186 8.22 7.66 9.10
N PHE A 187 7.54 6.54 8.83
CA PHE A 187 7.65 5.30 9.60
C PHE A 187 8.73 4.34 9.09
N PHE A 188 9.38 4.64 7.95
CA PHE A 188 10.42 3.79 7.40
C PHE A 188 11.70 3.87 8.22
N LEU A 189 12.47 2.78 8.24
CA LEU A 189 13.83 2.81 8.77
C LEU A 189 14.68 3.76 7.93
N GLU A 190 15.62 4.44 8.58
CA GLU A 190 16.39 5.52 7.96
C GLU A 190 17.11 5.09 6.67
N HIS A 191 17.64 3.87 6.62
CA HIS A 191 18.33 3.35 5.43
C HIS A 191 17.38 2.97 4.27
N HIS A 192 16.06 2.92 4.51
CA HIS A 192 15.04 2.72 3.48
C HIS A 192 14.38 4.03 3.02
N LYS A 193 14.68 5.16 3.68
CA LYS A 193 14.28 6.49 3.20
C LYS A 193 15.20 6.86 2.04
N THR A 194 14.69 6.74 0.82
CA THR A 194 15.46 7.07 -0.38
C THR A 194 14.67 8.01 -1.28
N ASP A 195 15.35 8.96 -1.92
CA ASP A 195 14.76 9.83 -2.95
C ASP A 195 14.49 9.09 -4.27
N ARG A 196 14.87 7.81 -4.35
CA ARG A 196 14.65 6.97 -5.53
C ARG A 196 13.28 6.32 -5.41
N ILE A 197 12.32 6.86 -6.16
CA ILE A 197 11.10 6.15 -6.52
C ILE A 197 11.53 4.96 -7.39
N VAL A 198 11.45 3.74 -6.85
CA VAL A 198 11.71 2.49 -7.59
C VAL A 198 10.44 2.02 -8.27
#